data_AF-C6LJ27-F1
#
_entry.id   AF-C6LJ27-F1
#
_cell.length_a   1.000
_cell.length_b   1.000
_cell.length_c   1.000
_cell.angle_alpha   90.00
_cell.angle_beta   90.00
_cell.angle_gamma   90.00
#
_symmetry.space_group_name_H-M   'P 1'
#
loop_
_entity.id
_entity.type
_entity.pdbx_description
1 polymer ?
#
loop_
_entity_poly.entity_id
_entity_poly.type
_entity_poly.pdbx_seq_one_letter_code
_entity_poly.pdbx_strand_id
1 'polypeptide(L)'
;MDRIDNLLEKTCYIMDFLPEQVKENAGGQFFDVENYLINSDKYTAFVEKFKGIILKLMCYYHTSIFWNKWVDYPRPEKIAEIISEMSEHHSGTLNVLFPQENTLLVFEWGDLNLSVYNPPEQVQTIMKKLASSESLFWRKI
;
A
#
# COMPACT_ATOMS: atom_id res chain seq x y z
N MET A 1 -16.79 -8.23 5.07
CA MET A 1 -16.19 -8.65 3.79
C MET A 1 -16.77 -7.81 2.67
N ASP A 2 -18.10 -7.76 2.58
CA ASP A 2 -18.87 -7.09 1.52
C ASP A 2 -18.37 -5.70 1.07
N ARG A 3 -17.89 -4.86 2.01
CA ARG A 3 -17.36 -3.54 1.66
C ARG A 3 -15.96 -3.57 1.03
N ILE A 4 -15.06 -4.40 1.55
CA ILE A 4 -13.73 -4.58 0.95
C ILE A 4 -13.91 -5.18 -0.45
N ASP A 5 -14.70 -6.24 -0.56
CA ASP A 5 -14.93 -6.94 -1.84
C ASP A 5 -15.51 -5.98 -2.89
N ASN A 6 -16.50 -5.16 -2.51
CA ASN A 6 -17.04 -4.12 -3.40
C ASN A 6 -16.00 -3.08 -3.84
N LEU A 7 -15.04 -2.74 -2.99
CA LEU A 7 -13.99 -1.76 -3.31
C LEU A 7 -12.90 -2.38 -4.19
N LEU A 8 -12.56 -3.65 -4.00
CA LEU A 8 -11.59 -4.38 -4.83
C LEU A 8 -12.03 -4.45 -6.30
N GLU A 9 -13.33 -4.40 -6.59
CA GLU A 9 -13.89 -4.35 -7.95
C GLU A 9 -13.87 -2.95 -8.58
N LYS A 10 -13.46 -1.91 -7.84
CA LYS A 10 -13.41 -0.53 -8.36
C LYS A 10 -12.07 -0.22 -9.02
N THR A 11 -11.98 0.97 -9.59
CA THR A 11 -10.75 1.48 -10.15
C THR A 11 -9.61 1.42 -9.13
N CYS A 12 -8.49 0.84 -9.54
CA CYS A 12 -7.28 0.72 -8.74
C CYS A 12 -6.18 1.65 -9.26
N TYR A 13 -5.45 2.23 -8.32
CA TYR A 13 -4.21 2.94 -8.52
C TYR A 13 -3.16 2.31 -7.63
N ILE A 14 -1.89 2.49 -7.97
CA ILE A 14 -0.78 1.99 -7.16
C ILE A 14 0.26 3.07 -6.90
N MET A 15 0.88 2.98 -5.72
CA MET A 15 2.11 3.68 -5.35
C MET A 15 3.28 2.72 -5.55
N ASP A 16 3.91 2.78 -6.71
CA ASP A 16 4.84 1.77 -7.21
C ASP A 16 6.30 2.28 -7.18
N PHE A 17 7.26 1.37 -7.02
CA PHE A 17 8.67 1.68 -7.19
C PHE A 17 9.04 1.99 -8.65
N LEU A 18 8.23 1.56 -9.62
CA LEU A 18 8.41 1.86 -11.05
C LEU A 18 7.39 2.88 -11.57
N PRO A 19 7.81 3.78 -12.49
CA PRO A 19 6.93 4.81 -13.04
C PRO A 19 5.88 4.27 -14.02
N GLU A 20 6.15 3.13 -14.64
CA GLU A 20 5.33 2.52 -15.68
C GLU A 20 5.27 1.00 -15.49
N GLN A 21 4.20 0.38 -15.99
CA GLN A 21 4.11 -1.08 -16.00
C GLN A 21 5.15 -1.67 -16.95
N VAL A 22 5.94 -2.62 -16.46
CA VAL A 22 6.86 -3.38 -17.29
C VAL A 22 6.06 -4.23 -18.27
N LYS A 23 6.35 -4.11 -19.57
CA LYS A 23 5.73 -4.93 -20.62
C LYS A 23 6.20 -6.37 -20.50
N GLU A 24 5.31 -7.33 -20.76
CA GLU A 24 5.62 -8.78 -20.71
C GLU A 24 6.85 -9.17 -21.55
N ASN A 25 7.06 -8.49 -22.69
CA ASN A 25 8.16 -8.73 -23.61
C ASN A 25 9.24 -7.63 -23.57
N ALA A 26 9.40 -6.92 -22.45
CA ALA A 26 10.38 -5.85 -22.33
C ALA A 26 11.84 -6.32 -22.48
N GLY A 27 12.11 -7.63 -22.33
CA GLY A 27 13.47 -8.20 -22.41
C GLY A 27 14.40 -7.76 -21.28
N GLY A 28 13.88 -7.04 -20.29
CA GLY A 28 14.61 -6.59 -19.10
C GLY A 28 14.58 -7.62 -17.97
N GLN A 29 15.14 -7.22 -16.83
CA GLN A 29 15.38 -8.10 -15.68
C GLN A 29 14.40 -7.84 -14.53
N PHE A 30 13.15 -7.47 -14.82
CA PHE A 30 12.19 -7.05 -13.79
C PHE A 30 12.05 -8.07 -12.67
N PHE A 31 11.79 -9.34 -12.99
CA PHE A 31 11.60 -10.39 -11.99
C PHE A 31 12.88 -10.67 -11.18
N ASP A 32 14.06 -10.63 -11.81
CA ASP A 32 15.33 -10.81 -11.10
C ASP A 32 15.57 -9.66 -10.10
N VAL A 33 15.28 -8.41 -10.51
CA VAL A 33 15.40 -7.22 -9.66
C VAL A 33 14.39 -7.25 -8.52
N GLU A 34 13.12 -7.55 -8.81
CA GLU A 34 12.06 -7.66 -7.82
C GLU A 34 12.41 -8.74 -6.77
N ASN A 35 12.79 -9.93 -7.22
CA ASN A 35 13.19 -11.01 -6.34
C ASN A 35 14.42 -10.64 -5.49
N TYR A 36 15.41 -9.94 -6.04
CA TYR A 36 16.56 -9.45 -5.28
C TYR A 36 16.14 -8.43 -4.20
N LEU A 37 15.25 -7.49 -4.53
CA LEU A 37 14.80 -6.46 -3.60
C LEU A 37 14.01 -7.08 -2.45
N ILE A 38 13.05 -7.95 -2.74
CA ILE A 38 12.19 -8.63 -1.74
C ILE A 38 13.02 -9.49 -0.78
N ASN A 39 14.02 -10.22 -1.29
CA ASN A 39 14.83 -11.14 -0.49
C ASN A 39 16.10 -10.49 0.11
N SER A 40 16.17 -9.16 0.16
CA SER A 40 17.30 -8.44 0.75
C SER A 40 16.84 -7.45 1.81
N ASP A 41 17.77 -6.92 2.60
CA ASP A 41 17.51 -5.86 3.58
C ASP A 41 16.92 -4.58 2.93
N LYS A 42 16.93 -4.47 1.60
CA LYS A 42 16.27 -3.39 0.87
C LYS A 42 14.75 -3.43 1.00
N TYR A 43 14.15 -4.60 1.16
CA TYR A 43 12.69 -4.71 1.34
C TYR A 43 12.23 -3.97 2.60
N THR A 44 13.00 -4.04 3.70
CA THR A 44 12.74 -3.27 4.92
C THR A 44 12.63 -1.77 4.64
N ALA A 45 13.43 -1.22 3.73
CA ALA A 45 13.33 0.19 3.36
C ALA A 45 12.02 0.52 2.61
N PHE A 46 11.47 -0.41 1.83
CA PHE A 46 10.14 -0.24 1.22
C PHE A 46 9.03 -0.30 2.27
N VAL A 47 9.10 -1.27 3.17
CA VAL A 47 8.16 -1.43 4.28
C VAL A 47 8.10 -0.16 5.14
N GLU A 48 9.25 0.44 5.45
CA GLU A 48 9.31 1.71 6.21
C GLU A 48 8.64 2.88 5.46
N LYS A 49 8.79 2.96 4.13
CA LYS A 49 8.09 3.97 3.31
C LYS A 49 6.57 3.77 3.37
N PHE A 50 6.11 2.52 3.22
CA PHE A 50 4.68 2.19 3.25
C PHE A 50 4.07 2.49 4.62
N LYS A 51 4.77 2.13 5.70
CA LYS A 51 4.41 2.52 7.07
C LYS A 51 4.31 4.05 7.19
N GLY A 52 5.30 4.78 6.70
CA GLY A 52 5.31 6.25 6.69
C GLY A 52 4.11 6.85 5.95
N ILE A 53 3.73 6.30 4.81
CA ILE A 53 2.55 6.72 4.03
C ILE A 53 1.27 6.48 4.83
N ILE A 54 1.08 5.28 5.38
CA ILE A 54 -0.12 4.92 6.16
C ILE A 54 -0.25 5.86 7.36
N LEU A 55 0.83 6.09 8.11
CA LEU A 55 0.83 7.00 9.26
C LEU A 55 0.50 8.44 8.88
N LYS A 56 1.01 8.94 7.74
CA LYS A 56 0.67 10.29 7.24
C LYS A 56 -0.80 10.36 6.81
N LEU A 57 -1.35 9.32 6.19
CA LEU A 57 -2.77 9.27 5.79
C LEU A 57 -3.70 9.26 7.00
N MET A 58 -3.31 8.62 8.10
CA MET A 58 -4.04 8.69 9.37
C MET A 58 -4.17 10.11 9.93
N CYS A 59 -3.30 11.05 9.53
CA CYS A 59 -3.41 12.45 9.92
C CYS A 59 -4.50 13.22 9.13
N TYR A 60 -4.86 12.74 7.94
CA TYR A 60 -5.80 13.42 7.04
C TYR A 60 -7.21 12.82 7.09
N TYR A 61 -7.33 11.52 7.36
CA TYR A 61 -8.58 10.78 7.17
C TYR A 61 -8.94 9.94 8.38
N HIS A 62 -10.26 9.76 8.56
CA HIS A 62 -10.78 8.69 9.40
C HIS A 62 -10.27 7.36 8.85
N THR A 63 -9.51 6.63 9.67
CA THR A 63 -8.89 5.37 9.27
C THR A 63 -9.47 4.21 10.09
N SER A 64 -9.88 3.16 9.40
CA SER A 64 -10.13 1.84 9.98
C SER A 64 -9.17 0.84 9.33
N ILE A 65 -8.70 -0.15 10.07
CA ILE A 65 -7.84 -1.21 9.52
C ILE A 65 -8.46 -2.58 9.71
N PHE A 66 -8.17 -3.49 8.80
CA PHE A 66 -8.46 -4.90 8.93
C PHE A 66 -7.16 -5.70 8.89
N TRP A 67 -6.83 -6.29 10.05
CA TRP A 67 -5.76 -7.26 10.26
C TRP A 67 -6.30 -8.35 11.17
N ASN A 68 -6.76 -9.46 10.58
CA ASN A 68 -7.57 -10.52 11.22
C ASN A 68 -8.92 -10.07 11.81
N LYS A 69 -9.00 -8.85 12.33
CA LYS A 69 -10.17 -8.18 12.87
C LYS A 69 -10.16 -6.70 12.49
N TRP A 70 -11.34 -6.10 12.51
CA TRP A 70 -11.48 -4.65 12.33
C TRP A 70 -11.05 -3.89 13.57
N VAL A 71 -10.31 -2.80 13.35
CA VAL A 71 -9.98 -1.81 14.36
C VAL A 71 -10.29 -0.43 13.77
N ASP A 72 -11.21 0.29 14.38
CA ASP A 72 -11.50 1.67 14.02
C ASP A 72 -10.63 2.64 14.84
N TYR A 73 -10.16 3.71 14.23
CA TYR A 73 -9.19 4.64 14.82
C TYR A 73 -8.00 3.94 15.48
N PRO A 74 -7.23 3.12 14.73
CA PRO A 74 -6.07 2.45 15.29
C PRO A 74 -5.06 3.49 15.79
N ARG A 75 -4.38 3.19 16.90
CA ARG A 75 -3.23 3.98 17.30
C ARG A 75 -2.07 3.73 16.32
N PRO A 76 -1.17 4.72 16.09
CA PRO A 76 0.00 4.56 15.23
C PRO A 76 0.83 3.31 15.55
N GLU A 77 0.96 2.96 16.83
CA GLU A 77 1.72 1.79 17.29
C GLU A 77 1.13 0.48 16.76
N LYS A 78 -0.20 0.42 16.54
CA LYS A 78 -0.85 -0.78 16.00
C LYS A 78 -0.44 -1.03 14.55
N ILE A 79 -0.22 0.03 13.76
CA ILE A 79 0.29 -0.11 12.39
C ILE A 79 1.70 -0.69 12.42
N ALA A 80 2.56 -0.17 13.30
CA ALA A 80 3.92 -0.66 13.45
C ALA A 80 3.97 -2.13 13.89
N GLU A 81 3.12 -2.53 14.84
CA GLU A 81 2.97 -3.91 15.30
C GLU A 81 2.59 -4.85 14.16
N ILE A 82 1.55 -4.51 13.38
CA ILE A 82 1.07 -5.33 12.26
C ILE A 82 2.15 -5.48 11.19
N ILE A 83 2.84 -4.40 10.85
CA ILE A 83 3.90 -4.43 9.84
C ILE A 83 5.11 -5.26 10.31
N SER A 84 5.43 -5.22 11.61
CA SER A 84 6.45 -6.10 12.20
C SER A 84 6.04 -7.56 12.09
N GLU A 85 4.80 -7.88 12.46
CA GLU A 85 4.24 -9.23 12.37
C GLU A 85 4.27 -9.77 10.93
N MET A 86 3.87 -8.96 9.95
CA MET A 86 3.97 -9.30 8.53
C MET A 86 5.40 -9.60 8.09
N SER A 87 6.37 -8.81 8.58
CA SER A 87 7.79 -8.98 8.24
C SER A 87 8.38 -10.24 8.88
N GLU A 88 8.00 -10.56 10.11
CA GLU A 88 8.43 -11.78 10.81
C GLU A 88 7.88 -13.04 10.13
N HIS A 89 6.61 -13.02 9.74
CA HIS A 89 5.94 -14.16 9.11
C HIS A 89 6.11 -14.21 7.59
N HIS A 90 6.78 -13.22 7.00
CA HIS A 90 6.97 -13.10 5.55
C HIS A 90 5.65 -13.28 4.78
N SER A 91 4.57 -12.71 5.29
CA SER A 91 3.21 -12.90 4.74
C SER A 91 2.19 -11.91 5.31
N GLY A 92 1.06 -11.79 4.61
CA GLY A 92 -0.15 -11.14 5.11
C GLY A 92 -0.54 -9.89 4.34
N THR A 93 -1.80 -9.50 4.53
CA THR A 93 -2.41 -8.33 3.90
C THR A 93 -2.94 -7.37 4.96
N LEU A 94 -2.41 -6.15 4.98
CA LEU A 94 -3.01 -5.05 5.74
C LEU A 94 -3.96 -4.26 4.85
N ASN A 95 -5.24 -4.29 5.20
CA ASN A 95 -6.27 -3.47 4.57
C ASN A 95 -6.50 -2.21 5.40
N VAL A 96 -6.36 -1.04 4.78
CA VAL A 96 -6.56 0.28 5.39
C VAL A 96 -7.73 0.97 4.69
N LEU A 97 -8.85 1.09 5.38
CA LEU A 97 -10.07 1.69 4.88
C LEU A 97 -10.15 3.15 5.33
N PHE A 98 -10.50 4.03 4.39
CA PHE A 98 -10.91 5.41 4.63
C PHE A 98 -12.43 5.49 4.42
N PRO A 99 -13.25 5.33 5.49
CA PRO A 99 -14.67 5.05 5.33
C PRO A 99 -15.46 6.20 4.75
N GLN A 100 -15.06 7.44 5.00
CA GLN A 100 -15.76 8.65 4.53
C GLN A 100 -15.48 8.90 3.05
N GLU A 101 -14.25 8.62 2.62
CA GLU A 101 -13.77 8.78 1.24
C GLU A 101 -14.12 7.57 0.37
N ASN A 102 -14.66 6.51 0.98
CA ASN A 102 -14.92 5.23 0.33
C ASN A 102 -13.72 4.70 -0.47
N THR A 103 -12.54 4.75 0.17
CA THR A 103 -11.24 4.38 -0.42
C THR A 103 -10.61 3.27 0.40
N LEU A 104 -10.01 2.29 -0.27
CA LEU A 104 -9.27 1.20 0.37
C LEU A 104 -7.81 1.24 -0.09
N LEU A 105 -6.88 1.27 0.85
CA LEU A 105 -5.46 1.04 0.62
C LEU A 105 -5.12 -0.38 1.08
N VAL A 106 -4.39 -1.12 0.25
CA VAL A 106 -3.98 -2.49 0.50
C VAL A 106 -2.46 -2.55 0.46
N PHE A 107 -1.88 -3.11 1.53
CA PHE A 107 -0.49 -3.48 1.60
C PHE A 107 -0.40 -5.00 1.72
N GLU A 108 0.16 -5.65 0.70
CA GLU A 108 0.48 -7.08 0.71
C GLU A 108 1.96 -7.27 1.00
N TRP A 109 2.31 -8.23 1.85
CA TRP A 109 3.71 -8.58 2.03
C TRP A 109 4.27 -9.19 0.74
N GLY A 110 5.47 -8.75 0.36
CA GLY A 110 6.16 -9.17 -0.87
C GLY A 110 5.97 -8.18 -2.02
N ASP A 111 4.99 -7.28 -1.94
CA ASP A 111 4.79 -6.28 -2.99
C ASP A 111 5.72 -5.09 -2.84
N LEU A 112 6.26 -4.60 -3.96
CA LEU A 112 7.02 -3.34 -4.04
C LEU A 112 6.10 -2.14 -4.33
N ASN A 113 4.81 -2.26 -4.03
CA ASN A 113 3.82 -1.20 -4.22
C ASN A 113 2.74 -1.22 -3.12
N LEU A 114 1.98 -0.13 -3.03
CA LEU A 114 0.69 -0.09 -2.33
C LEU A 114 -0.43 0.01 -3.35
N SER A 115 -1.48 -0.79 -3.18
CA SER A 115 -2.69 -0.70 -3.99
C SER A 115 -3.73 0.22 -3.35
N VAL A 116 -4.42 1.03 -4.15
CA VAL A 116 -5.41 1.99 -3.71
C VAL A 116 -6.66 1.92 -4.60
N TYR A 117 -7.75 1.47 -4.01
CA TYR A 117 -9.02 1.25 -4.68
C TYR A 117 -10.00 2.38 -4.40
N ASN A 118 -10.67 2.81 -5.47
CA ASN A 118 -11.71 3.84 -5.48
C ASN A 118 -11.32 5.20 -4.84
N PRO A 119 -10.09 5.74 -5.01
CA PRO A 119 -9.77 7.05 -4.44
C PRO A 119 -10.46 8.18 -5.20
N PRO A 120 -11.25 9.06 -4.55
CA PRO A 120 -11.74 10.28 -5.19
C PRO A 120 -10.57 11.23 -5.49
N GLU A 121 -10.77 12.19 -6.40
CA GLU A 121 -9.69 13.07 -6.89
C GLU A 121 -8.92 13.81 -5.79
N GLN A 122 -9.61 14.24 -4.72
CA GLN A 122 -9.00 14.88 -3.57
C GLN A 122 -8.00 13.95 -2.84
N VAL A 123 -8.36 12.66 -2.69
CA VAL A 123 -7.52 11.65 -2.06
C VAL A 123 -6.34 11.33 -2.95
N GLN A 124 -6.57 11.18 -4.26
CA GLN A 124 -5.50 10.98 -5.25
C GLN A 124 -4.47 12.12 -5.20
N THR A 125 -4.91 13.36 -5.00
CA THR A 125 -4.00 14.53 -4.93
C THR A 125 -3.04 14.42 -3.75
N ILE A 126 -3.53 14.02 -2.58
CA ILE A 126 -2.70 13.80 -1.38
C ILE A 126 -1.78 12.59 -1.59
N MET A 127 -2.35 11.48 -2.06
CA MET A 127 -1.61 10.24 -2.30
C MET A 127 -0.49 10.37 -3.33
N LYS A 128 -0.69 11.14 -4.40
CA LYS A 128 0.37 11.49 -5.38
C LYS A 128 1.55 12.20 -4.71
N LYS A 129 1.28 13.19 -3.86
CA LYS A 129 2.32 13.93 -3.12
C LYS A 129 3.08 13.02 -2.16
N LEU A 130 2.37 12.15 -1.45
CA LEU A 130 2.96 11.18 -0.53
C LEU A 130 3.85 10.18 -1.28
N ALA A 131 3.36 9.61 -2.38
CA ALA A 131 4.15 8.71 -3.24
C ALA A 131 5.45 9.39 -3.69
N SER A 132 5.36 10.60 -4.25
CA SER A 132 6.56 11.35 -4.67
C SER A 132 7.52 11.64 -3.51
N SER A 133 7.02 11.93 -2.30
CA SER A 133 7.88 12.17 -1.13
C SER A 133 8.67 10.95 -0.67
N GLU A 134 8.18 9.74 -0.97
CA GLU A 134 8.82 8.47 -0.63
C GLU A 134 9.58 7.84 -1.82
N SER A 135 9.77 8.61 -2.90
CA SER A 135 10.36 8.12 -4.17
C SER A 135 9.59 6.94 -4.77
N LEU A 136 8.26 7.02 -4.72
CA LEU A 136 7.32 6.14 -5.41
C LEU A 136 6.57 6.91 -6.49
N PHE A 137 5.97 6.16 -7.41
CA PHE A 137 5.22 6.68 -8.54
C PHE A 137 3.74 6.33 -8.40
N TRP A 138 2.89 7.30 -8.72
CA TRP A 138 1.44 7.10 -8.71
C TRP A 138 0.95 6.79 -10.11
N ARG A 139 0.36 5.61 -10.32
CA ARG A 139 -0.21 5.22 -11.62
C ARG A 139 -1.51 4.44 -11.48
N LYS A 140 -2.36 4.54 -12.50
CA LYS A 140 -3.61 3.77 -12.60
C LYS A 140 -3.29 2.39 -13.18
N ILE A 141 -4.00 1.35 -12.73
CA ILE A 141 -3.96 -0.01 -13.31
C ILE A 141 -5.32 -0.45 -13.84
#